data_AF-A0A4U5NE34-F1
#
_entry.id   AF-A0A4U5NE34-F1
#
_cell.length_a   1.000
_cell.length_b   1.000
_cell.length_c   1.000
_cell.angle_alpha   90.00
_cell.angle_beta   90.00
_cell.angle_gamma   90.00
#
_symmetry.space_group_name_H-M   'P 1'
#
loop_
_entity.id
_entity.type
_entity.pdbx_description
1 polymer ?
#
loop_
_entity_poly.entity_id
_entity_poly.type
_entity_poly.pdbx_seq_one_letter_code
_entity_poly.pdbx_strand_id
1 'polypeptide(L)'
;MVVEANGSQKSDEMLAGFRTVLAEFQVPDESTLTKDNEGFYVNPNKVVDRYFMHVAEIGCALLSWDVIRPAFLWKLKIVMKGMEQHEHQLSMLGKAGDCVEPFEEKESDKESREFIENKAEEFDGIPFTIQRLCELLSTPSRHYHSADKFFRALEKNINVVGTVTETGERITGTDPEEMDVDVDDSANSSGYVEQKFFIRVDELDEPVPETPKSPFSSDDT
;
A
#
# COMPACT_ATOMS: atom_id res chain seq x y z
N MET A 1 -0.57 -33.95 -16.42
CA MET A 1 -0.91 -33.50 -15.06
C MET A 1 0.33 -33.63 -14.16
N VAL A 2 1.30 -32.71 -14.23
CA VAL A 2 2.43 -32.64 -13.27
C VAL A 2 2.88 -31.18 -13.01
N VAL A 3 2.34 -30.21 -13.74
CA VAL A 3 2.81 -28.81 -13.71
C VAL A 3 2.27 -27.99 -12.52
N GLU A 4 1.14 -28.37 -11.92
CA GLU A 4 0.51 -27.59 -10.84
C GLU A 4 1.13 -27.89 -9.46
N ALA A 5 1.61 -29.11 -9.22
CA ALA A 5 2.18 -29.51 -7.92
C ALA A 5 3.50 -28.78 -7.59
N ASN A 6 4.31 -28.47 -8.60
CA ASN A 6 5.61 -27.85 -8.43
C ASN A 6 5.53 -26.33 -8.14
N GLY A 7 4.43 -25.69 -8.56
CA GLY A 7 4.18 -24.27 -8.31
C GLY A 7 3.75 -23.99 -6.87
N SER A 8 2.84 -24.80 -6.34
CA SER A 8 2.34 -24.66 -4.96
C SER A 8 3.42 -24.94 -3.92
N GLN A 9 4.26 -25.96 -4.13
CA GLN A 9 5.36 -26.26 -3.20
C GLN A 9 6.37 -25.12 -3.10
N LYS A 10 6.68 -24.47 -4.23
CA LYS A 10 7.62 -23.35 -4.28
C LYS A 10 7.08 -22.09 -3.60
N SER A 11 5.77 -21.83 -3.69
CA SER A 11 5.14 -20.73 -2.93
C SER A 11 5.15 -21.01 -1.43
N ASP A 12 4.91 -22.25 -1.02
CA ASP A 12 4.89 -22.62 0.40
C ASP A 12 6.29 -22.50 1.03
N GLU A 13 7.33 -22.95 0.33
CA GLU A 13 8.73 -22.77 0.76
C GLU A 13 9.13 -21.29 0.86
N MET A 14 8.68 -20.47 -0.08
CA MET A 14 8.93 -19.02 -0.06
C MET A 14 8.28 -18.38 1.17
N LEU A 15 7.02 -18.70 1.45
CA LEU A 15 6.28 -18.18 2.59
C LEU A 15 6.87 -18.63 3.93
N ALA A 16 7.31 -19.88 4.02
CA ALA A 16 8.04 -20.36 5.17
C ALA A 16 9.33 -19.54 5.39
N GLY A 17 10.08 -19.26 4.32
CA GLY A 17 11.27 -18.41 4.36
C GLY A 17 10.99 -16.98 4.85
N PHE A 18 9.91 -16.35 4.37
CA PHE A 18 9.48 -15.04 4.88
C PHE A 18 9.11 -15.09 6.35
N ARG A 19 8.32 -16.08 6.76
CA ARG A 19 7.88 -16.25 8.15
C ARG A 19 9.06 -16.39 9.10
N THR A 20 10.03 -17.26 8.79
CA THR A 20 11.21 -17.47 9.65
C THR A 20 11.98 -16.15 9.84
N VAL A 21 12.26 -15.43 8.76
CA VAL A 21 13.05 -14.19 8.84
C VAL A 21 12.31 -13.08 9.57
N LEU A 22 11.00 -12.91 9.32
CA LEU A 22 10.22 -11.83 9.91
C LEU A 22 9.88 -12.10 11.38
N ALA A 23 9.67 -13.35 11.77
CA ALA A 23 9.44 -13.71 13.17
C ALA A 23 10.67 -13.45 14.06
N GLU A 24 11.87 -13.57 13.51
CA GLU A 24 13.13 -13.27 14.19
C GLU A 24 13.65 -11.86 13.90
N PHE A 25 12.83 -11.01 13.27
CA PHE A 25 13.28 -9.67 12.85
C PHE A 25 13.75 -8.84 14.05
N GLN A 26 14.95 -8.29 13.92
CA GLN A 26 15.49 -7.29 14.82
C GLN A 26 15.80 -6.04 14.01
N VAL A 27 15.57 -4.87 14.62
CA VAL A 27 15.93 -3.59 14.01
C VAL A 27 17.43 -3.60 13.73
N PRO A 28 17.86 -3.51 12.45
CA PRO A 28 19.28 -3.47 12.12
C PRO A 28 19.93 -2.19 12.67
N ASP A 29 21.19 -2.30 13.06
CA ASP A 29 21.97 -1.14 13.46
C ASP A 29 22.26 -0.24 12.24
N GLU A 30 22.13 1.08 12.41
CA GLU A 30 22.27 2.04 11.31
C GLU A 30 23.65 1.98 10.66
N SER A 31 24.70 1.61 11.41
CA SER A 31 26.06 1.49 10.89
C SER A 31 26.24 0.34 9.89
N THR A 32 25.35 -0.65 9.94
CA THR A 32 25.40 -1.84 9.07
C THR A 32 24.58 -1.68 7.79
N LEU A 33 23.80 -0.60 7.68
CA LEU A 33 22.93 -0.37 6.54
C LEU A 33 23.74 0.01 5.30
N THR A 34 23.36 -0.60 4.18
CA THR A 34 23.88 -0.24 2.85
C THR A 34 22.79 0.44 2.05
N LYS A 35 23.18 1.20 1.02
CA LYS A 35 22.25 1.85 0.10
C LYS A 35 22.17 1.06 -1.20
N ASP A 36 21.00 1.03 -1.82
CA ASP A 36 20.82 0.52 -3.17
C ASP A 36 21.30 1.53 -4.23
N ASN A 37 21.08 1.19 -5.50
CA ASN A 37 21.46 2.02 -6.64
C ASN A 37 20.67 3.34 -6.71
N GLU A 38 19.52 3.44 -6.03
CA GLU A 38 18.68 4.63 -5.96
C GLU A 38 19.04 5.50 -4.74
N GLY A 39 19.94 5.03 -3.87
CA GLY A 39 20.44 5.74 -2.70
C GLY A 39 19.62 5.51 -1.43
N PHE A 40 18.72 4.51 -1.42
CA PHE A 40 17.86 4.17 -0.28
C PHE A 40 18.45 3.04 0.54
N TYR A 41 18.27 3.09 1.85
CA TYR A 41 18.74 2.05 2.75
C TYR A 41 17.99 0.73 2.53
N VAL A 42 18.75 -0.35 2.44
CA VAL A 42 18.23 -1.72 2.32
C VAL A 42 18.48 -2.52 3.58
N ASN A 43 17.61 -3.50 3.85
CA ASN A 43 17.82 -4.37 4.97
C ASN A 43 19.04 -5.29 4.70
N PRO A 44 19.93 -5.51 5.69
CA PRO A 44 21.03 -6.47 5.52
C PRO A 44 20.55 -7.86 5.11
N ASN A 45 19.37 -8.26 5.60
CA ASN A 45 18.68 -9.46 5.15
C ASN A 45 17.71 -9.14 4.00
N LYS A 46 18.16 -9.41 2.77
CA LYS A 46 17.39 -9.21 1.54
C LYS A 46 16.04 -9.94 1.49
N VAL A 47 15.81 -10.94 2.34
CA VAL A 47 14.51 -11.62 2.44
C VAL A 47 13.44 -10.64 2.93
N VAL A 48 13.78 -9.70 3.81
CA VAL A 48 12.87 -8.67 4.32
C VAL A 48 12.38 -7.77 3.19
N ASP A 49 13.29 -7.23 2.38
CA ASP A 49 12.91 -6.37 1.25
C ASP A 49 12.11 -7.16 0.20
N ARG A 50 12.50 -8.42 -0.07
CA ARG A 50 11.74 -9.30 -0.98
C ARG A 50 10.31 -9.54 -0.51
N TYR A 51 10.08 -9.65 0.80
CA TYR A 51 8.72 -9.77 1.34
C TYR A 51 7.87 -8.53 1.00
N PHE A 52 8.37 -7.32 1.26
CA PHE A 52 7.62 -6.10 0.94
C PHE A 52 7.36 -5.94 -0.56
N MET A 53 8.34 -6.27 -1.41
CA MET A 53 8.14 -6.29 -2.86
C MET A 53 7.08 -7.30 -3.27
N HIS A 54 7.05 -8.48 -2.64
CA HIS A 54 6.04 -9.49 -2.91
C HIS A 54 4.64 -9.01 -2.53
N VAL A 55 4.46 -8.45 -1.33
CA VAL A 55 3.17 -7.89 -0.88
C VAL A 55 2.69 -6.77 -1.80
N ALA A 56 3.61 -5.91 -2.29
CA ALA A 56 3.27 -4.87 -3.27
C ALA A 56 2.72 -5.47 -4.58
N GLU A 57 3.26 -6.61 -5.03
CA GLU A 57 2.86 -7.29 -6.25
C GLU A 57 1.50 -8.01 -6.10
N ILE A 58 1.30 -8.77 -5.02
CA ILE A 58 0.12 -9.65 -4.87
C ILE A 58 -1.03 -9.00 -4.09
N GLY A 59 -0.75 -7.95 -3.33
CA GLY A 59 -1.71 -7.22 -2.51
C GLY A 59 -2.17 -7.89 -1.22
N CYS A 60 -1.59 -9.03 -0.85
CA CYS A 60 -1.90 -9.76 0.38
C CYS A 60 -0.65 -9.85 1.27
N ALA A 61 -0.82 -9.74 2.59
CA ALA A 61 0.30 -9.80 3.53
C ALA A 61 0.79 -11.23 3.76
N LEU A 62 -0.09 -12.24 3.68
CA LEU A 62 0.19 -13.67 3.85
C LEU A 62 0.76 -14.12 5.21
N LEU A 63 1.12 -13.17 6.08
CA LEU A 63 1.61 -13.37 7.43
C LEU A 63 0.84 -12.45 8.39
N SER A 64 0.68 -12.87 9.64
CA SER A 64 -0.06 -12.12 10.64
C SER A 64 0.59 -10.78 10.95
N TRP A 65 -0.21 -9.81 11.38
CA TRP A 65 0.27 -8.45 11.69
C TRP A 65 1.42 -8.46 12.68
N ASP A 66 1.34 -9.27 13.75
CA ASP A 66 2.37 -9.36 14.78
C ASP A 66 3.75 -9.74 14.25
N VAL A 67 3.79 -10.60 13.22
CA VAL A 67 5.05 -11.04 12.59
C VAL A 67 5.64 -9.94 11.72
N ILE A 68 4.81 -9.18 11.01
CA ILE A 68 5.26 -8.24 9.98
C ILE A 68 5.45 -6.83 10.52
N ARG A 69 4.72 -6.46 11.58
CA ARG A 69 4.66 -5.12 12.17
C ARG A 69 6.05 -4.57 12.52
N PRO A 70 6.96 -5.31 13.20
CA PRO A 70 8.28 -4.78 13.53
C PRO A 70 9.08 -4.39 12.29
N ALA A 71 9.07 -5.24 11.27
CA ALA A 71 9.76 -4.98 10.00
C ALA A 71 9.11 -3.85 9.22
N PHE A 72 7.76 -3.76 9.23
CA PHE A 72 7.01 -2.71 8.55
C PHE A 72 7.33 -1.34 9.13
N LEU A 73 7.28 -1.19 10.45
CA LEU A 73 7.60 0.06 11.14
C LEU A 73 9.03 0.49 10.85
N TRP A 74 10.00 -0.45 10.92
CA TRP A 74 11.38 -0.15 10.57
C TRP A 74 11.52 0.31 9.10
N LYS A 75 10.90 -0.42 8.16
CA LYS A 75 10.98 -0.10 6.72
C LYS A 75 10.36 1.27 6.43
N LEU A 76 9.22 1.59 7.06
CA LEU A 76 8.56 2.89 6.96
C LEU A 76 9.51 4.03 7.39
N LYS A 77 10.09 3.93 8.59
CA LYS A 77 10.99 4.94 9.15
C LYS A 77 12.23 5.15 8.27
N ILE A 78 12.89 4.07 7.87
CA ILE A 78 14.14 4.18 7.10
C ILE A 78 13.91 4.70 5.68
N VAL A 79 12.77 4.38 5.06
CA VAL A 79 12.42 4.90 3.74
C VAL A 79 12.08 6.39 3.79
N MET A 80 11.34 6.85 4.82
CA MET A 80 11.06 8.28 5.00
C MET A 80 12.35 9.09 5.18
N LYS A 81 13.25 8.63 6.06
CA LYS A 81 14.60 9.21 6.22
C LYS A 81 15.39 9.20 4.91
N GLY A 82 15.31 8.11 4.16
CA GLY A 82 15.94 7.99 2.84
C GLY A 82 15.42 9.02 1.84
N MET A 83 14.11 9.32 1.86
CA MET A 83 13.49 10.27 0.94
C MET A 83 13.94 11.71 1.19
N GLU A 84 14.07 12.11 2.46
CA GLU A 84 14.60 13.42 2.84
C GLU A 84 16.05 13.59 2.38
N GLN A 85 16.87 12.55 2.59
CA GLN A 85 18.25 12.53 2.10
C GLN A 85 18.32 12.58 0.57
N HIS A 86 17.43 11.86 -0.12
CA HIS A 86 17.36 11.84 -1.57
C HIS A 86 17.00 13.22 -2.14
N GLU A 87 15.99 13.90 -1.58
CA GLU A 87 15.65 15.28 -1.96
C GLU A 87 16.83 16.23 -1.77
N HIS A 88 17.51 16.16 -0.62
CA HIS A 88 18.69 16.97 -0.35
C HIS A 88 19.81 16.71 -1.36
N GLN A 89 20.10 15.45 -1.68
CA GLN A 89 21.10 15.10 -2.69
C GLN A 89 20.75 15.67 -4.06
N LEU A 90 19.48 15.55 -4.50
CA LEU A 90 19.03 16.14 -5.77
C LEU A 90 19.20 17.67 -5.79
N SER A 91 18.91 18.35 -4.66
CA SER A 91 19.08 19.80 -4.54
C SER A 91 20.56 20.24 -4.69
N MET A 92 21.49 19.39 -4.24
CA MET A 92 22.92 19.62 -4.33
C MET A 92 23.46 19.41 -5.75
N LEU A 93 22.99 18.39 -6.49
CA LEU A 93 23.39 18.18 -7.89
C LEU A 93 22.98 19.33 -8.81
N GLY A 94 21.89 20.06 -8.48
CA GLY A 94 21.41 21.20 -9.24
C GLY A 94 22.20 22.50 -9.03
N LYS A 95 23.04 22.59 -7.98
CA LYS A 95 23.82 23.79 -7.64
C LYS A 95 25.28 23.63 -8.08
N ALA A 96 25.59 24.05 -9.30
CA ALA A 96 26.98 24.22 -9.74
C ALA A 96 27.58 25.48 -9.09
N GLY A 97 28.18 25.34 -7.90
CA GLY A 97 28.94 26.41 -7.25
C GLY A 97 28.80 26.46 -5.72
N ASP A 98 29.93 26.25 -5.05
CA ASP A 98 30.41 26.55 -3.68
C ASP A 98 29.50 26.92 -2.49
N CYS A 99 28.18 26.79 -2.56
CA CYS A 99 27.28 26.96 -1.41
C CYS A 99 26.60 25.63 -1.09
N VAL A 100 27.27 24.83 -0.26
CA VAL A 100 26.69 23.65 0.39
C VAL A 100 25.86 24.16 1.56
N GLU A 101 24.56 24.37 1.34
CA GLU A 101 23.66 24.63 2.45
C GLU A 101 23.61 23.37 3.33
N PRO A 102 23.72 23.48 4.67
CA PRO A 102 23.52 22.36 5.56
C PRO A 102 22.16 21.68 5.32
N PHE A 103 22.08 20.37 5.54
CA PHE A 103 20.79 19.68 5.56
C PHE A 103 19.94 20.25 6.69
N GLU A 104 18.95 21.06 6.33
CA GLU A 104 17.92 21.56 7.24
C GLU A 104 16.65 20.74 7.03
N GLU A 105 16.26 20.03 8.07
CA GLU A 105 14.99 19.32 8.11
C GLU A 105 13.85 20.34 8.16
N LYS A 106 12.90 20.24 7.22
CA LYS A 106 11.73 21.13 7.22
C LYS A 106 10.79 20.72 8.34
N GLU A 107 10.35 21.67 9.16
CA GLU A 107 9.44 21.36 10.27
C GLU A 107 8.13 20.69 9.78
N SER A 108 7.63 21.06 8.60
CA SER A 108 6.46 20.39 8.00
C SER A 108 6.71 18.92 7.66
N ASP A 109 7.91 18.59 7.17
CA ASP A 109 8.28 17.22 6.81
C ASP A 109 8.40 16.37 8.09
N LYS A 110 8.92 16.97 9.17
CA LYS A 110 8.99 16.37 10.51
C LYS A 110 7.61 16.09 11.12
N GLU A 111 6.70 17.06 11.10
CA GLU A 111 5.32 16.89 11.60
C GLU A 111 4.58 15.77 10.85
N SER A 112 4.69 15.76 9.52
CA SER A 112 4.13 14.68 8.68
C SER A 112 4.71 13.32 9.02
N ARG A 113 6.04 13.23 9.18
CA ARG A 113 6.72 11.98 9.55
C ARG A 113 6.25 11.47 10.91
N GLU A 114 6.20 12.32 11.93
CA GLU A 114 5.71 11.95 13.27
C GLU A 114 4.27 11.46 13.21
N PHE A 115 3.39 12.14 12.46
CA PHE A 115 2.02 11.69 12.26
C PHE A 115 1.94 10.29 11.62
N ILE A 116 2.70 10.06 10.55
CA ILE A 116 2.74 8.77 9.85
C ILE A 116 3.24 7.66 10.78
N GLU A 117 4.32 7.89 11.52
CA GLU A 117 4.88 6.92 12.46
C GLU A 117 3.89 6.56 13.57
N ASN A 118 3.28 7.56 14.20
CA ASN A 118 2.28 7.34 15.25
C ASN A 118 1.09 6.53 14.72
N LYS A 119 0.57 6.87 13.54
CA LYS A 119 -0.53 6.12 12.93
C LYS A 119 -0.16 4.69 12.58
N ALA A 120 1.06 4.46 12.10
CA ALA A 120 1.54 3.12 11.81
C ALA A 120 1.67 2.27 13.08
N GLU A 121 2.07 2.87 14.20
CA GLU A 121 2.18 2.19 15.50
C GLU A 121 0.81 1.84 16.09
N GLU A 122 -0.23 2.63 15.82
CA GLU A 122 -1.61 2.42 16.29
C GLU A 122 -2.33 1.23 15.63
N PHE A 123 -1.86 0.71 14.49
CA PHE A 123 -2.51 -0.42 13.82
C PHE A 123 -2.52 -1.68 14.70
N ASP A 124 -3.72 -2.22 14.88
CA ASP A 124 -4.00 -3.49 15.56
C ASP A 124 -4.10 -4.70 14.60
N GLY A 125 -4.05 -4.44 13.29
CA GLY A 125 -4.06 -5.46 12.24
C GLY A 125 -3.44 -4.97 10.94
N ILE A 126 -3.49 -5.80 9.90
CA ILE A 126 -2.97 -5.45 8.57
C ILE A 126 -3.89 -4.39 7.96
N PRO A 127 -3.41 -3.18 7.61
CA PRO A 127 -4.27 -2.17 7.00
C PRO A 127 -4.74 -2.62 5.61
N PHE A 128 -5.98 -2.31 5.22
CA PHE A 128 -6.49 -2.68 3.88
C PHE A 128 -5.69 -2.04 2.73
N THR A 129 -4.89 -1.03 3.02
CA THR A 129 -3.97 -0.33 2.11
C THR A 129 -2.56 -0.92 2.08
N ILE A 130 -2.31 -2.08 2.71
CA ILE A 130 -0.98 -2.69 2.84
C ILE A 130 -0.26 -2.82 1.50
N GLN A 131 -0.96 -3.19 0.43
CA GLN A 131 -0.40 -3.25 -0.91
C GLN A 131 0.21 -1.92 -1.33
N ARG A 132 -0.56 -0.84 -1.20
CA ARG A 132 -0.15 0.50 -1.62
C ARG A 132 0.99 1.04 -0.75
N LEU A 133 0.96 0.75 0.54
CA LEU A 133 2.06 1.06 1.44
C LEU A 133 3.34 0.33 1.00
N CYS A 134 3.26 -0.98 0.72
CA CYS A 134 4.41 -1.75 0.25
C CYS A 134 4.95 -1.28 -1.12
N GLU A 135 4.10 -0.84 -2.04
CA GLU A 135 4.54 -0.22 -3.30
C GLU A 135 5.37 1.05 -3.07
N LEU A 136 4.87 1.94 -2.20
CA LEU A 136 5.55 3.19 -1.82
C LEU A 136 6.88 2.90 -1.13
N LEU A 137 6.91 1.94 -0.22
CA LEU A 137 8.11 1.58 0.55
C LEU A 137 9.16 0.80 -0.25
N SER A 138 8.73 0.09 -1.31
CA SER A 138 9.66 -0.68 -2.16
C SER A 138 10.28 0.16 -3.28
N THR A 139 9.58 1.21 -3.74
CA THR A 139 10.03 2.07 -4.85
C THR A 139 9.76 3.56 -4.57
N PRO A 140 10.36 4.13 -3.51
CA PRO A 140 10.01 5.46 -3.01
C PRO A 140 10.24 6.59 -4.02
N SER A 141 11.34 6.53 -4.78
CA SER A 141 11.71 7.53 -5.80
C SER A 141 11.03 7.35 -7.15
N ARG A 142 10.20 6.31 -7.34
CA ARG A 142 9.63 6.01 -8.67
C ARG A 142 8.73 7.13 -9.21
N HIS A 143 7.91 7.71 -8.34
CA HIS A 143 6.94 8.76 -8.69
C HIS A 143 7.10 10.05 -7.89
N TYR A 144 7.99 10.05 -6.88
CA TYR A 144 8.17 11.17 -5.97
C TYR A 144 9.65 11.56 -5.94
N HIS A 145 9.91 12.87 -6.02
CA HIS A 145 11.27 13.43 -5.97
C HIS A 145 11.43 14.42 -4.80
N SER A 146 10.38 14.60 -4.00
CA SER A 146 10.37 15.44 -2.80
C SER A 146 9.68 14.71 -1.65
N ALA A 147 10.23 14.86 -0.44
CA ALA A 147 9.74 14.30 0.81
C ALA A 147 8.30 14.71 1.10
N ASP A 148 7.92 15.99 1.01
CA ASP A 148 6.54 16.46 1.24
C ASP A 148 5.51 15.67 0.40
N LYS A 149 5.77 15.50 -0.91
CA LYS A 149 4.84 14.76 -1.79
C LYS A 149 4.77 13.27 -1.44
N PHE A 150 5.91 12.69 -1.07
CA PHE A 150 5.98 11.29 -0.65
C PHE A 150 5.26 11.07 0.68
N PHE A 151 5.46 11.97 1.65
CA PHE A 151 4.80 11.92 2.96
C PHE A 151 3.30 12.09 2.85
N ARG A 152 2.81 13.03 2.03
CA ARG A 152 1.36 13.14 1.73
C ARG A 152 0.78 11.85 1.14
N ALA A 153 1.54 11.17 0.28
CA ALA A 153 1.13 9.90 -0.29
C ALA A 153 1.08 8.80 0.79
N LEU A 154 2.05 8.75 1.70
CA LEU A 154 2.03 7.84 2.85
C LEU A 154 0.87 8.16 3.80
N GLU A 155 0.68 9.42 4.20
CA GLU A 155 -0.40 9.87 5.09
C GLU A 155 -1.77 9.40 4.60
N LYS A 156 -2.06 9.56 3.31
CA LYS A 156 -3.33 9.11 2.72
C LYS A 156 -3.54 7.60 2.85
N ASN A 157 -2.47 6.81 2.82
CA ASN A 157 -2.55 5.35 2.87
C ASN A 157 -2.41 4.79 4.29
N ILE A 158 -1.77 5.53 5.21
CA ILE A 158 -1.61 5.16 6.62
C ILE A 158 -2.83 5.58 7.45
N ASN A 159 -3.52 6.66 7.08
CA ASN A 159 -4.68 7.17 7.82
C ASN A 159 -5.96 6.43 7.44
N VAL A 160 -5.98 5.14 7.74
CA VAL A 160 -7.11 4.24 7.51
C VAL A 160 -7.47 3.52 8.81
N VAL A 161 -8.73 3.11 8.93
CA VAL A 161 -9.23 2.38 10.11
C VAL A 161 -9.55 0.91 9.81
N GLY A 162 -9.64 0.53 8.53
CA GLY A 162 -10.02 -0.83 8.14
C GLY A 162 -8.81 -1.76 8.11
N THR A 163 -8.97 -2.94 8.71
CA THR A 163 -7.99 -4.02 8.65
C THR A 163 -8.48 -5.17 7.77
N VAL A 164 -7.54 -6.01 7.35
CA VAL A 164 -7.78 -7.20 6.54
C VAL A 164 -7.11 -8.43 7.16
N THR A 165 -7.59 -9.61 6.78
CA THR A 165 -6.94 -10.88 7.07
C THR A 165 -5.62 -11.01 6.30
N GLU A 166 -4.81 -12.05 6.57
CA GLU A 166 -3.57 -12.25 5.82
C GLU A 166 -3.79 -12.45 4.32
N THR A 167 -4.96 -12.96 3.93
CA THR A 167 -5.38 -13.19 2.54
C THR A 167 -6.06 -11.98 1.91
N GLY A 168 -6.21 -10.86 2.63
CA GLY A 168 -6.74 -9.60 2.13
C GLY A 168 -8.26 -9.44 2.22
N GLU A 169 -8.94 -10.28 3.00
CA GLU A 169 -10.39 -10.16 3.24
C GLU A 169 -10.66 -9.09 4.29
N ARG A 170 -11.68 -8.25 4.08
CA ARG A 170 -12.00 -7.16 5.02
C ARG A 170 -12.56 -7.71 6.33
N ILE A 171 -12.03 -7.21 7.44
CA ILE A 171 -12.57 -7.48 8.77
C ILE A 171 -13.60 -6.38 9.06
N THR A 172 -14.89 -6.66 8.81
CA THR A 172 -16.00 -5.77 9.20
C THR A 172 -16.52 -6.22 10.56
N GLY A 173 -16.63 -5.29 11.52
CA GLY A 173 -17.08 -5.56 12.90
C GLY A 173 -18.57 -5.88 13.06
N THR A 174 -19.19 -6.53 12.08
CA THR A 174 -20.56 -7.05 12.19
C THR A 174 -20.46 -8.50 12.64
N ASP A 175 -20.73 -8.74 13.93
CA ASP A 175 -20.91 -10.10 14.45
C ASP A 175 -22.02 -10.81 13.66
N PRO A 176 -21.84 -12.06 13.21
CA PRO A 176 -22.87 -12.83 12.50
C PRO A 176 -24.14 -13.14 13.32
N GLU A 177 -24.20 -12.79 14.60
CA GLU A 177 -25.26 -13.27 15.52
C GLU A 177 -26.45 -12.34 15.73
N GLU A 178 -26.51 -11.14 15.14
CA GLU A 178 -27.73 -10.28 15.19
C GLU A 178 -28.26 -9.93 13.80
N MET A 179 -28.73 -10.95 13.08
CA MET A 179 -29.80 -10.77 12.09
C MET A 179 -30.84 -11.86 12.34
N ASP A 180 -31.88 -11.49 13.08
CA ASP A 180 -33.07 -12.31 13.28
C ASP A 180 -33.62 -12.75 11.92
N VAL A 181 -33.84 -14.06 11.83
CA VAL A 181 -34.26 -14.82 10.67
C VAL A 181 -35.75 -14.67 10.42
N ASP A 182 -36.15 -14.07 9.30
CA ASP A 182 -37.38 -14.47 8.62
C ASP A 182 -37.01 -15.52 7.57
N VAL A 183 -37.27 -16.78 7.94
CA VAL A 183 -37.06 -17.97 7.13
C VAL A 183 -38.15 -18.05 6.06
N ASP A 184 -37.78 -17.85 4.79
CA ASP A 184 -38.45 -18.50 3.66
C ASP A 184 -37.47 -19.41 2.93
N ASP A 185 -37.97 -20.59 2.62
CA ASP A 185 -37.29 -21.86 2.42
C ASP A 185 -37.10 -22.12 0.92
N SER A 186 -35.86 -21.99 0.40
CA SER A 186 -35.35 -22.83 -0.70
C SER A 186 -33.89 -22.51 -1.04
N ALA A 187 -33.00 -23.36 -0.52
CA ALA A 187 -31.72 -23.82 -1.09
C ALA A 187 -30.94 -22.90 -2.07
N ASN A 188 -29.97 -22.14 -1.54
CA ASN A 188 -28.54 -22.24 -1.88
C ASN A 188 -27.71 -21.34 -0.93
N SER A 189 -27.27 -21.89 0.20
CA SER A 189 -26.45 -21.17 1.17
C SER A 189 -24.98 -21.15 0.72
N SER A 190 -24.54 -20.00 0.20
CA SER A 190 -23.14 -19.58 0.21
C SER A 190 -23.12 -18.23 0.89
N GLY A 191 -22.42 -18.13 2.02
CA GLY A 191 -22.26 -16.91 2.79
C GLY A 191 -21.92 -15.73 1.90
N TYR A 192 -22.49 -14.56 2.21
CA TYR A 192 -22.35 -13.36 1.40
C TYR A 192 -20.91 -12.84 1.50
N VAL A 193 -20.06 -13.36 0.61
CA VAL A 193 -18.74 -12.84 0.29
C VAL A 193 -18.97 -11.50 -0.39
N GLU A 194 -18.57 -10.39 0.23
CA GLU A 194 -18.53 -9.11 -0.49
C GLU A 194 -17.44 -9.21 -1.56
N GLN A 195 -17.86 -9.61 -2.76
CA GLN A 195 -17.00 -9.69 -3.93
C GLN A 195 -16.45 -8.29 -4.22
N LYS A 196 -15.13 -8.17 -4.13
CA LYS A 196 -14.24 -7.29 -4.91
C LYS A 196 -15.04 -6.29 -5.77
N PHE A 197 -15.22 -5.07 -5.27
CA PHE A 197 -15.78 -3.94 -6.02
C PHE A 197 -14.85 -3.55 -7.18
N PHE A 198 -14.80 -4.38 -8.21
CA PHE A 198 -14.49 -3.91 -9.55
C PHE A 198 -15.78 -3.31 -10.08
N ILE A 199 -15.83 -1.97 -10.12
CA ILE A 199 -16.82 -1.25 -10.92
C ILE A 199 -16.67 -1.78 -12.35
N ARG A 200 -17.54 -2.71 -12.75
CA ARG A 200 -17.80 -2.96 -14.15
C ARG A 200 -18.57 -1.74 -14.61
N VAL A 201 -17.90 -0.91 -15.39
CA VAL A 201 -18.56 0.12 -16.18
C VAL A 201 -19.49 -0.66 -17.11
N ASP A 202 -20.79 -0.62 -16.85
CA ASP A 202 -21.80 -1.15 -17.77
C ASP A 202 -21.74 -0.28 -19.03
N GLU A 203 -21.06 -0.78 -20.06
CA GLU A 203 -21.28 -0.37 -21.44
C GLU A 203 -22.39 -1.26 -22.00
N LEU A 204 -23.54 -0.64 -22.33
CA LEU A 204 -24.58 -1.02 -23.32
C LEU A 204 -25.95 -0.52 -22.82
N ASP A 205 -26.82 0.19 -23.55
CA ASP A 205 -26.81 1.09 -24.71
C ASP A 205 -28.31 1.33 -24.98
N GLU A 206 -28.81 2.55 -25.16
CA GLU A 206 -30.03 2.75 -25.97
C GLU A 206 -29.95 4.02 -26.83
N PRO A 207 -30.22 3.92 -28.15
CA PRO A 207 -30.24 5.07 -29.05
C PRO A 207 -31.46 5.95 -28.81
N VAL A 208 -31.22 7.27 -28.73
CA VAL A 208 -32.25 8.29 -28.57
C VAL A 208 -33.18 8.29 -29.80
N PRO A 209 -34.51 8.19 -29.64
CA PRO A 209 -35.43 8.34 -30.75
C PRO A 209 -35.40 9.79 -31.28
N GLU A 210 -35.13 9.95 -32.57
CA GLU A 210 -35.23 11.22 -33.27
C GLU A 210 -36.66 11.75 -33.20
N THR A 211 -36.85 12.91 -32.54
CA THR A 211 -38.11 13.64 -32.60
C THR A 211 -38.14 14.50 -33.87
N PRO A 212 -39.27 14.53 -34.60
CA PRO A 212 -39.38 15.21 -35.88
C PRO A 212 -39.26 16.74 -35.73
N LYS A 213 -38.45 17.33 -36.62
CA LYS A 213 -38.26 18.78 -36.81
C LYS A 213 -39.62 19.48 -36.97
N SER A 214 -39.90 20.43 -36.07
CA SER A 214 -40.94 21.45 -36.29
C SER A 214 -40.28 22.76 -36.74
N PRO A 215 -40.92 23.50 -37.67
CA PRO A 215 -40.28 24.53 -38.47
C PRO A 215 -40.06 25.83 -37.69
N PHE A 216 -38.85 26.37 -37.82
CA PHE A 216 -38.52 27.76 -37.53
C PHE A 216 -39.51 28.69 -38.23
N SER A 217 -40.22 29.51 -37.45
CA SER A 217 -40.81 30.77 -37.90
C SER A 217 -39.91 31.89 -37.42
N SER A 218 -39.12 32.44 -38.34
CA SER A 218 -38.47 33.73 -38.21
C SER A 218 -39.52 34.83 -38.35
N ASP A 219 -39.54 35.79 -37.43
CA ASP A 219 -39.96 37.15 -37.77
C ASP A 219 -39.02 38.17 -37.12
N ASP A 220 -38.43 38.95 -38.01
CA ASP A 220 -37.73 40.22 -37.83
C ASP A 220 -38.63 41.23 -37.09
N THR A 221 -38.05 42.02 -36.18
CA THR A 221 -37.93 43.49 -36.24
C THR A 221 -37.20 44.00 -35.01
#